data_AF-A0A2M8Q6I0-F1
#
_entry.id   AF-A0A2M8Q6I0-F1
#
_cell.length_a   1.000
_cell.length_b   1.000
_cell.length_c   1.000
_cell.angle_alpha   90.00
_cell.angle_beta   90.00
_cell.angle_gamma   90.00
#
_symmetry.space_group_name_H-M   'P 1'
#
loop_
_entity.id
_entity.type
_entity.pdbx_description
1 polymer ?
#
loop_
_entity_poly.entity_id
_entity_poly.type
_entity_poly.pdbx_seq_one_letter_code
_entity_poly.pdbx_strand_id
1 'polypeptide(L)'
;IVDDAPKPLGDARYLLSPGDLYALRQIPEILQIGVHALKIEGRYKDADYVALATAAYRKAVDEAWAGLPLSLTRREELQLEQVYSRGLGPYFIAGVNHQAVVRGRTPRHRGVL
;
A
#
# COMPACT_ATOMS: atom_id res chain seq x y z
N ILE A 1 -23.51 -13.98 -0.31
CA ILE A 1 -23.65 -15.17 0.55
C ILE A 1 -22.29 -15.43 1.18
N VAL A 2 -22.22 -15.66 2.49
CA VAL A 2 -21.01 -16.05 3.23
C VAL A 2 -21.44 -17.18 4.15
N ASP A 3 -20.81 -18.35 4.02
CA ASP A 3 -21.17 -19.57 4.76
C ASP A 3 -22.68 -19.88 4.69
N ASP A 4 -23.22 -19.90 3.45
CA ASP A 4 -24.64 -20.11 3.13
C ASP A 4 -25.63 -19.10 3.72
N ALA A 5 -25.14 -18.09 4.45
CA ALA A 5 -25.96 -17.01 4.98
C ALA A 5 -25.92 -15.76 4.07
N PRO A 6 -27.07 -15.11 3.79
CA PRO A 6 -27.07 -13.79 3.20
C PRO A 6 -26.45 -12.78 4.18
N LYS A 7 -25.42 -12.07 3.72
CA LYS A 7 -24.79 -10.97 4.44
C LYS A 7 -24.98 -9.67 3.65
N PRO A 8 -25.52 -8.60 4.25
CA PRO A 8 -25.71 -7.33 3.57
C PRO A 8 -24.35 -6.68 3.26
N LEU A 9 -24.20 -6.16 2.04
CA LEU A 9 -22.96 -5.52 1.58
C LEU A 9 -22.82 -4.05 2.03
N GLY A 10 -23.84 -3.48 2.66
CA GLY A 10 -23.86 -2.06 3.01
C GLY A 10 -23.66 -1.16 1.79
N ASP A 11 -22.69 -0.24 1.87
CA ASP A 11 -22.33 0.68 0.80
C ASP A 11 -21.22 0.14 -0.13
N ALA A 12 -20.75 -1.09 0.09
CA ALA A 12 -19.81 -1.72 -0.82
C ALA A 12 -20.49 -2.04 -2.16
N ARG A 13 -19.87 -1.58 -3.25
CA ARG A 13 -20.31 -1.77 -4.64
C ARG A 13 -19.21 -2.37 -5.53
N TYR A 14 -17.97 -2.46 -5.04
CA TYR A 14 -16.77 -2.83 -5.79
C TYR A 14 -15.92 -3.86 -5.04
N LEU A 15 -16.48 -5.04 -4.79
CA LEU A 15 -15.87 -6.09 -3.95
C LEU A 15 -14.56 -6.67 -4.50
N LEU A 16 -14.23 -6.39 -5.76
CA LEU A 16 -12.98 -6.83 -6.41
C LEU A 16 -11.99 -5.67 -6.61
N SER A 17 -12.19 -4.54 -5.93
CA SER A 17 -11.32 -3.37 -6.00
C SER A 17 -10.53 -3.22 -4.69
N PRO A 18 -9.40 -3.95 -4.54
CA PRO A 18 -8.54 -3.81 -3.38
C PRO A 18 -7.85 -2.45 -3.35
N GLY A 19 -7.46 -2.02 -2.15
CA GLY A 19 -6.54 -0.92 -1.97
C GLY A 19 -5.15 -1.24 -2.52
N ASP A 20 -4.31 -0.21 -2.65
CA ASP A 20 -2.97 -0.37 -3.19
C ASP A 20 -2.00 -0.81 -2.08
N LEU A 21 -1.26 -1.90 -2.33
CA LEU A 21 -0.29 -2.45 -1.38
C LEU A 21 0.82 -1.43 -1.11
N TYR A 22 0.98 -1.09 0.16
CA TYR A 22 1.96 -0.13 0.64
C TYR A 22 2.59 -0.67 1.92
N ALA A 23 3.88 -1.05 1.82
CA ALA A 23 4.59 -1.72 2.89
C ALA A 23 5.88 -0.98 3.30
N LEU A 24 5.93 0.34 3.09
CA LEU A 24 7.14 1.14 3.31
C LEU A 24 7.62 1.06 4.78
N ARG A 25 6.69 1.05 5.73
CA ARG A 25 6.97 0.96 7.17
C ARG A 25 7.46 -0.43 7.58
N GLN A 26 7.18 -1.47 6.78
CA GLN A 26 7.56 -2.86 7.03
C GLN A 26 8.93 -3.21 6.42
N ILE A 27 9.58 -2.28 5.71
CA ILE A 27 10.86 -2.53 5.06
C ILE A 27 11.95 -3.09 6.00
N PRO A 28 12.12 -2.58 7.23
CA PRO A 28 13.10 -3.16 8.15
C PRO A 28 12.86 -4.65 8.41
N GLU A 29 11.61 -5.05 8.67
CA GLU A 29 11.23 -6.45 8.90
C GLU A 29 11.39 -7.30 7.64
N ILE A 30 10.98 -6.77 6.47
CA ILE A 30 11.13 -7.44 5.17
C ILE A 30 12.59 -7.75 4.85
N LEU A 31 13.51 -6.82 5.16
CA LEU A 31 14.94 -7.05 4.96
C LEU A 31 15.50 -8.07 5.95
N GLN A 32 15.05 -8.04 7.21
CA GLN A 32 15.50 -8.97 8.26
C GLN A 32 15.14 -10.44 7.94
N ILE A 33 14.01 -10.69 7.26
CA ILE A 33 13.62 -12.05 6.84
C ILE A 33 14.40 -12.56 5.60
N GLY A 34 15.37 -11.80 5.10
CA GLY A 34 16.25 -12.22 4.01
C GLY A 34 15.71 -11.95 2.60
N VAL A 35 14.80 -10.98 2.42
CA VAL A 35 14.39 -10.53 1.09
C VAL A 35 15.48 -9.66 0.47
N HIS A 36 15.95 -10.04 -0.72
CA HIS A 36 17.03 -9.36 -1.43
C HIS A 36 16.56 -8.47 -2.59
N ALA A 37 15.30 -8.60 -3.01
CA ALA A 37 14.75 -7.86 -4.12
C ALA A 37 13.32 -7.40 -3.81
N LEU A 38 13.05 -6.13 -4.07
CA LEU A 38 11.71 -5.53 -3.98
C LEU A 38 11.25 -5.15 -5.38
N LYS A 39 10.00 -5.50 -5.71
CA LYS A 39 9.37 -5.11 -6.97
C LYS A 39 8.31 -4.06 -6.69
N ILE A 40 8.47 -2.88 -7.28
CA ILE A 40 7.45 -1.84 -7.32
C ILE A 40 6.72 -1.96 -8.65
N GLU A 41 5.39 -2.08 -8.63
CA GLU A 41 4.58 -2.10 -9.84
C GLU A 41 4.14 -0.68 -10.22
N GLY A 42 4.50 -0.26 -11.44
CA GLY A 42 4.21 1.03 -12.05
C GLY A 42 3.46 0.94 -13.37
N ARG A 43 2.98 -0.23 -13.79
CA ARG A 43 2.17 -0.35 -15.01
C ARG A 43 0.96 0.59 -14.95
N TYR A 44 0.83 1.41 -16.00
CA TYR A 44 -0.19 2.47 -16.09
C TYR A 44 -0.06 3.60 -15.06
N LYS A 45 1.10 3.76 -14.44
CA LYS A 45 1.45 4.90 -13.59
C LYS A 45 2.29 5.90 -14.38
N ASP A 46 2.22 7.17 -13.98
CA ASP A 46 3.00 8.25 -14.57
C ASP A 46 4.44 8.27 -14.02
N ALA A 47 5.27 9.14 -14.60
CA ALA A 47 6.66 9.28 -14.20
C ALA A 47 6.80 9.75 -12.74
N ASP A 48 5.87 10.59 -12.27
CA ASP A 48 5.88 11.13 -10.91
C ASP A 48 5.64 10.04 -9.87
N TYR A 49 4.67 9.14 -10.09
CA TYR A 49 4.47 7.97 -9.25
C TYR A 49 5.74 7.11 -9.18
N VAL A 50 6.34 6.82 -10.35
CA VAL A 50 7.52 5.95 -10.41
C VAL A 50 8.67 6.59 -9.62
N ALA A 51 8.93 7.88 -9.81
CA ALA A 51 9.97 8.60 -9.11
C ALA A 51 9.73 8.63 -7.59
N LEU A 52 8.53 8.99 -7.15
CA LEU A 52 8.17 9.08 -5.72
C LEU A 52 8.23 7.72 -5.03
N ALA A 53 7.63 6.69 -5.62
CA ALA A 53 7.61 5.36 -5.04
C ALA A 53 9.03 4.76 -4.96
N THR A 54 9.81 4.85 -6.04
CA THR A 54 11.18 4.31 -6.04
C THR A 54 12.08 5.05 -5.04
N ALA A 55 12.01 6.38 -4.96
CA ALA A 55 12.78 7.16 -4.00
C ALA A 55 12.42 6.83 -2.55
N ALA A 56 11.12 6.72 -2.24
CA ALA A 56 10.66 6.38 -0.89
C ALA A 56 11.16 4.99 -0.45
N TYR A 57 10.99 3.97 -1.29
CA TYR A 57 11.44 2.62 -0.97
C TYR A 57 12.97 2.52 -0.90
N ARG A 58 13.71 3.23 -1.77
CA ARG A 58 15.18 3.31 -1.69
C ARG A 58 15.63 3.90 -0.35
N LYS A 59 15.05 5.02 0.06
CA LYS A 59 15.30 5.67 1.35
C LYS A 59 15.04 4.72 2.51
N ALA A 60 13.90 4.03 2.52
CA ALA A 60 13.56 3.09 3.58
C ALA A 60 14.56 1.92 3.67
N VAL A 61 15.07 1.42 2.54
CA VAL A 61 16.09 0.37 2.51
C VAL A 61 17.44 0.91 3.02
N ASP A 62 17.86 2.11 2.59
CA ASP A 62 19.10 2.73 3.05
C ASP A 62 19.11 2.95 4.56
N GLU A 63 18.01 3.51 5.10
CA GLU A 63 17.86 3.74 6.53
C GLU A 63 17.85 2.43 7.31
N ALA A 64 17.12 1.41 6.84
CA ALA A 64 17.09 0.10 7.47
C ALA A 64 18.48 -0.57 7.49
N TRP A 65 19.25 -0.49 6.40
CA TRP A 65 20.63 -0.99 6.35
C TRP A 65 21.58 -0.23 7.27
N ALA A 66 21.36 1.07 7.46
CA ALA A 66 22.10 1.90 8.40
C ALA A 66 21.68 1.71 9.87
N GLY A 67 20.66 0.87 10.15
CA GLY A 67 20.10 0.71 11.49
C GLY A 67 19.34 1.95 11.99
N LEU A 68 18.90 2.82 11.07
CA LEU A 68 18.16 4.04 11.36
C LEU A 68 16.65 3.78 11.30
N PRO A 69 15.86 4.49 12.11
CA PRO A 69 14.41 4.48 11.96
C PRO A 69 14.00 5.12 10.63
N LEU A 70 12.89 4.65 10.04
CA LEU A 70 12.33 5.25 8.83
C LEU A 70 12.02 6.73 9.04
N SER A 71 12.72 7.61 8.32
CA SER A 71 12.41 9.03 8.31
C SER A 71 11.40 9.32 7.19
N LEU A 72 10.13 9.49 7.56
CA LEU A 72 9.09 9.86 6.61
C LEU A 72 8.37 11.10 7.12
N THR A 73 8.54 12.21 6.41
CA THR A 73 7.83 13.45 6.71
C THR A 73 6.36 13.32 6.31
N ARG A 74 5.48 14.07 6.98
CA ARG A 74 4.06 14.15 6.62
C ARG A 74 3.87 14.57 5.16
N ARG A 75 4.75 15.43 4.62
CA ARG A 75 4.70 15.86 3.22
C ARG A 75 4.98 14.71 2.26
N GLU A 76 6.04 13.93 2.53
CA GLU A 76 6.37 12.74 1.73
C GLU A 76 5.23 11.71 1.78
N GLU A 77 4.63 11.50 2.97
CA GLU A 77 3.49 10.61 3.14
C GLU A 77 2.27 11.06 2.33
N LEU A 78 1.91 12.35 2.39
CA LEU A 78 0.82 12.92 1.58
C LEU A 78 1.10 12.87 0.08
N GLN A 79 2.35 13.04 -0.34
CA GLN A 79 2.73 12.97 -1.75
C GLN A 79 2.62 11.54 -2.28
N LEU A 80 3.06 10.56 -1.49
CA LEU A 80 2.82 9.15 -1.80
C LEU A 80 1.32 8.90 -1.88
N GLU A 81 0.55 9.29 -0.86
CA GLU A 81 -0.90 9.11 -0.83
C GLU A 81 -1.63 9.62 -2.08
N GLN A 82 -1.25 10.78 -2.60
CA GLN A 82 -1.86 11.39 -3.78
C GLN A 82 -1.64 10.59 -5.08
N VAL A 83 -0.57 9.80 -5.18
CA VAL A 83 -0.29 9.03 -6.40
C VAL A 83 -0.90 7.62 -6.37
N TYR A 84 -1.50 7.20 -5.24
CA TYR A 84 -2.19 5.92 -5.10
C TYR A 84 -3.70 6.04 -5.19
N SER A 85 -4.31 5.01 -5.77
CA SER A 85 -5.66 5.05 -6.31
C SER A 85 -6.76 4.66 -5.34
N ARG A 86 -6.53 3.71 -4.43
CA ARG A 86 -7.65 3.04 -3.72
C ARG A 86 -7.43 2.94 -2.21
N GLY A 87 -6.69 3.91 -1.68
CA GLY A 87 -6.17 3.85 -0.32
C GLY A 87 -4.96 2.94 -0.22
N LEU A 88 -4.27 3.03 0.91
CA LEU A 88 -2.98 2.40 1.15
C LEU A 88 -3.04 1.50 2.36
N GLY A 89 -2.29 0.43 2.31
CA GLY A 89 -2.02 -0.34 3.50
C GLY A 89 -1.06 -1.49 3.27
N PRO A 90 -0.48 -2.03 4.34
CA PRO A 90 0.38 -3.20 4.26
C PRO A 90 -0.41 -4.46 3.90
N TYR A 91 -1.73 -4.49 4.16
CA TYR A 91 -2.64 -5.56 3.74
C TYR A 91 -2.07 -6.96 3.99
N PHE A 92 -1.79 -7.71 2.93
CA PHE A 92 -1.25 -9.07 3.00
C PHE A 92 0.09 -9.18 3.74
N ILE A 93 0.86 -8.10 3.82
CA ILE A 93 2.13 -8.06 4.56
C ILE A 93 1.89 -8.01 6.08
N ALA A 94 0.76 -7.44 6.54
CA ALA A 94 0.46 -7.30 7.96
C ALA A 94 -0.40 -8.44 8.54
N GLY A 95 -0.81 -9.43 7.72
CA GLY A 95 -1.51 -10.63 8.19
C GLY A 95 -2.67 -11.08 7.31
N VAL A 96 -3.46 -12.02 7.83
CA VAL A 96 -4.48 -12.78 7.08
C VAL A 96 -5.88 -12.18 7.09
N ASN A 97 -6.06 -10.98 7.65
CA ASN A 97 -7.37 -10.32 7.65
C ASN A 97 -7.66 -9.69 6.28
N HIS A 98 -8.00 -10.53 5.30
CA HIS A 98 -8.18 -10.13 3.91
C HIS A 98 -9.38 -9.18 3.70
N GLN A 99 -10.32 -9.11 4.66
CA GLN A 99 -11.43 -8.15 4.62
C GLN A 99 -10.94 -6.69 4.73
N ALA A 100 -9.78 -6.46 5.34
CA ALA A 100 -9.18 -5.12 5.43
C ALA A 100 -8.65 -4.60 4.07
N VAL A 101 -8.46 -5.48 3.08
CA VAL A 101 -7.90 -5.14 1.77
C VAL A 101 -8.91 -4.48 0.85
N VAL A 102 -10.20 -4.76 1.05
CA VAL A 102 -11.28 -4.28 0.18
C VAL A 102 -12.29 -3.47 0.99
N ARG A 103 -12.19 -2.15 0.94
CA ARG A 103 -13.30 -1.27 1.36
C ARG A 103 -14.49 -1.34 0.40
N GLY A 104 -14.22 -1.58 -0.89
CA GLY A 104 -15.24 -1.82 -1.91
C GLY A 104 -16.18 -0.65 -2.23
N ARG A 105 -15.86 0.59 -1.85
CA ARG A 105 -16.70 1.77 -2.07
C ARG A 105 -16.49 2.46 -3.42
N THR A 106 -15.29 2.36 -3.99
CA THR A 106 -14.94 2.98 -5.27
C THR A 106 -14.08 2.06 -6.13
N PRO A 107 -14.16 2.14 -7.47
CA PRO A 107 -13.33 1.36 -8.38
C PRO A 107 -12.05 2.09 -8.79
N ARG A 108 -11.94 3.40 -8.51
CA ARG A 108 -10.92 4.31 -9.07
C ARG A 108 -10.42 5.33 -8.05
N HIS A 109 -9.31 5.99 -8.42
CA HIS A 109 -8.67 7.10 -7.72
C HIS A 109 -9.60 8.28 -7.45
N ARG A 110 -9.51 8.83 -6.23
CA ARG A 110 -10.20 10.06 -5.80
C ARG A 110 -9.28 11.15 -5.25
N GLY A 111 -7.96 10.95 -5.21
CA GLY A 111 -7.05 11.84 -4.49
C GLY A 111 -7.16 11.70 -2.98
N VAL A 112 -6.42 12.56 -2.27
CA VAL A 112 -6.52 12.72 -0.82
C VAL A 112 -7.68 13.68 -0.53
N LEU A 113 -8.82 13.14 -0.11
CA LEU A 113 -9.97 13.88 0.41
C LEU A 113 -10.37 13.32 1.77
#